data_AF-A0A7M3ZZA4-F1
#
_entry.id   AF-A0A7M3ZZA4-F1
#
_cell.length_a   1.000
_cell.length_b   1.000
_cell.length_c   1.000
_cell.angle_alpha   90.00
_cell.angle_beta   90.00
_cell.angle_gamma   90.00
#
_symmetry.space_group_name_H-M   'P 1'
#
loop_
_entity.id
_entity.type
_entity.pdbx_description
1 polymer ?
#
loop_
_entity_poly.entity_id
_entity_poly.type
_entity_poly.pdbx_seq_one_letter_code
_entity_poly.pdbx_strand_id
1 'polypeptide(L)'
;NDDFYDGGDTIPLSSNDPGHLFEIGARAHADGTIGVLAGQCGLIAQYARDHPDVPYLVKLNSKSHLVKTAQRDPISQALWDMDDVMSLVHNGINVVGIGYTVYIGSEYEHEMLTEA
;
A
#
# COMPACT_ATOMS: atom_id res chain seq x y z
N ASN A 1 -15.32 2.05 -7.86
CA ASN A 1 -14.16 1.34 -7.31
C ASN A 1 -14.43 -0.10 -7.64
N ASP A 2 -14.06 -0.45 -8.86
CA ASP A 2 -14.60 -1.64 -9.50
C ASP A 2 -13.77 -2.87 -9.09
N ASP A 3 -12.67 -2.64 -8.37
CA ASP A 3 -11.78 -3.65 -7.81
C ASP A 3 -12.29 -4.21 -6.47
N PHE A 4 -13.11 -3.45 -5.72
CA PHE A 4 -13.53 -3.81 -4.36
C PHE A 4 -15.04 -3.72 -4.11
N TYR A 5 -15.83 -3.23 -5.07
CA TYR A 5 -17.28 -3.14 -4.94
C TYR A 5 -18.00 -3.19 -6.29
N ASP A 6 -18.89 -4.17 -6.45
CA ASP A 6 -19.75 -4.34 -7.62
C ASP A 6 -21.25 -4.45 -7.24
N GLY A 7 -21.62 -4.02 -6.03
CA GLY A 7 -22.97 -4.22 -5.51
C GLY A 7 -23.23 -5.61 -4.93
N GLY A 8 -22.19 -6.45 -4.82
CA GLY A 8 -22.29 -7.80 -4.25
C GLY A 8 -22.63 -8.88 -5.29
N ASP A 9 -22.32 -8.63 -6.56
CA ASP A 9 -22.57 -9.58 -7.67
C ASP A 9 -21.54 -10.71 -7.63
N THR A 10 -20.26 -10.35 -7.74
CA THR A 10 -19.11 -11.27 -7.71
C THR A 10 -18.10 -10.91 -6.64
N ILE A 11 -18.07 -9.66 -6.18
CA ILE A 11 -17.17 -9.19 -5.14
C ILE A 11 -17.88 -9.28 -3.77
N PRO A 12 -17.34 -10.05 -2.80
CA PRO A 12 -17.91 -10.09 -1.46
C PRO A 12 -18.02 -8.69 -0.86
N LEU A 13 -19.15 -8.37 -0.24
CA LEU A 13 -19.41 -7.04 0.34
C LEU A 13 -18.38 -6.64 1.41
N SER A 14 -17.75 -7.60 2.08
CA SER A 14 -16.65 -7.35 3.02
C SER A 14 -15.42 -6.74 2.37
N SER A 15 -15.24 -6.88 1.05
CA SER A 15 -14.16 -6.24 0.30
C SER A 15 -14.26 -4.71 0.29
N ASN A 16 -15.45 -4.16 0.57
CA ASN A 16 -15.68 -2.73 0.68
C ASN A 16 -15.33 -2.15 2.06
N ASP A 17 -14.92 -2.99 3.01
CA ASP A 17 -14.34 -2.57 4.29
C ASP A 17 -12.81 -2.71 4.26
N PRO A 18 -12.04 -1.61 4.26
CA PRO A 18 -10.58 -1.69 4.25
C PRO A 18 -10.00 -2.45 5.46
N GLY A 19 -10.70 -2.49 6.60
CA GLY A 19 -10.28 -3.25 7.77
C GLY A 19 -10.16 -4.76 7.49
N HIS A 20 -10.99 -5.28 6.58
CA HIS A 20 -10.97 -6.69 6.19
C HIS A 20 -9.61 -7.13 5.61
N LEU A 21 -8.86 -6.23 4.95
CA LEU A 21 -7.50 -6.51 4.47
C LEU A 21 -6.54 -6.82 5.62
N PHE A 22 -6.70 -6.13 6.75
CA PHE A 22 -5.87 -6.30 7.93
C PHE A 22 -6.25 -7.55 8.72
N GLU A 23 -7.55 -7.89 8.75
CA GLU A 23 -8.01 -9.18 9.32
C GLU A 23 -7.42 -10.37 8.54
N ILE A 24 -7.44 -10.31 7.21
CA ILE A 24 -6.82 -11.32 6.33
C ILE A 24 -5.32 -11.39 6.61
N GLY A 25 -4.64 -10.24 6.66
CA GLY A 25 -3.20 -10.17 6.93
C GLY A 25 -2.83 -10.76 8.29
N ALA A 26 -3.57 -10.44 9.33
CA ALA A 26 -3.33 -10.96 10.67
C ALA A 26 -3.51 -12.48 10.76
N ARG A 27 -4.59 -13.02 10.16
CA ARG A 27 -4.81 -14.47 10.09
C ARG A 27 -3.71 -15.16 9.30
N ALA A 28 -3.39 -14.62 8.12
CA ALA A 28 -2.36 -15.20 7.27
C ALA A 28 -0.97 -15.16 7.91
N HIS A 29 -0.67 -14.13 8.71
CA HIS A 29 0.56 -14.04 9.49
C HIS A 29 0.60 -15.09 10.60
N ALA A 30 -0.50 -15.26 11.35
CA ALA A 30 -0.62 -16.30 12.37
C ALA A 30 -0.46 -17.72 11.79
N ASP A 31 -0.96 -17.93 10.56
CA ASP A 31 -0.81 -19.19 9.83
C ASP A 31 0.58 -19.36 9.17
N GLY A 32 1.43 -18.33 9.22
CA GLY A 32 2.77 -18.35 8.60
C GLY A 32 2.75 -18.33 7.07
N THR A 33 1.68 -17.84 6.45
CA THR A 33 1.45 -17.87 4.99
C THR A 33 1.76 -16.56 4.28
N ILE A 34 1.96 -15.46 5.01
CA ILE A 34 2.41 -14.18 4.44
C ILE A 34 3.77 -13.76 4.99
N GLY A 35 4.59 -13.18 4.12
CA GLY A 35 5.84 -12.54 4.52
C GLY A 35 5.64 -11.09 4.96
N VAL A 36 4.83 -10.33 4.23
CA VAL A 36 4.50 -8.92 4.54
C VAL A 36 3.06 -8.58 4.11
N LEU A 37 2.44 -7.64 4.81
CA LEU A 37 1.25 -6.91 4.34
C LEU A 37 1.70 -5.53 3.84
N ALA A 38 1.66 -5.33 2.52
CA ALA A 38 2.07 -4.06 1.91
C ALA A 38 0.88 -3.09 1.80
N GLY A 39 1.08 -1.83 2.17
CA GLY A 39 0.03 -0.80 2.10
C GLY A 39 0.59 0.62 2.18
N GLN A 40 -0.21 1.62 1.84
CA GLN A 40 0.17 3.03 1.99
C GLN A 40 0.23 3.44 3.47
N CYS A 41 1.11 4.39 3.80
CA CYS A 41 1.35 4.84 5.17
C CYS A 41 0.05 5.20 5.91
N GLY A 42 -0.82 6.03 5.33
CA GLY A 42 -2.08 6.42 5.96
C GLY A 42 -3.05 5.26 6.21
N LEU A 43 -3.11 4.28 5.30
CA LEU A 43 -3.96 3.09 5.48
C LEU A 43 -3.42 2.22 6.62
N ILE A 44 -2.12 1.98 6.65
CA ILE A 44 -1.46 1.25 7.74
C ILE A 44 -1.66 1.99 9.07
N ALA A 45 -1.45 3.30 9.11
CA ALA A 45 -1.62 4.12 10.32
C ALA A 45 -3.02 3.98 10.94
N GLN A 46 -4.05 3.84 10.09
CA GLN A 46 -5.43 3.74 10.54
C GLN A 46 -5.77 2.38 11.16
N TYR A 47 -5.29 1.27 10.60
CA TYR A 47 -5.76 -0.08 10.95
C TYR A 47 -4.71 -0.97 11.63
N ALA A 48 -3.42 -0.66 11.52
CA ALA A 48 -2.36 -1.52 12.07
C ALA A 48 -2.34 -1.56 13.60
N ARG A 49 -2.99 -0.62 14.29
CA ARG A 49 -3.10 -0.62 15.76
C ARG A 49 -3.74 -1.90 16.31
N ASP A 50 -4.69 -2.48 15.56
CA ASP A 50 -5.39 -3.70 15.98
C ASP A 50 -4.55 -4.96 15.70
N HIS A 51 -3.53 -4.86 14.86
CA HIS A 51 -2.66 -5.95 14.43
C HIS A 51 -1.16 -5.53 14.36
N PRO A 52 -0.59 -4.97 15.45
CA PRO A 52 0.70 -4.27 15.39
C PRO A 52 1.89 -5.17 15.04
N ASP A 53 1.76 -6.48 15.30
CA ASP A 53 2.81 -7.47 15.07
C ASP A 53 2.90 -7.95 13.61
N VAL A 54 1.88 -7.69 12.78
CA VAL A 54 1.91 -8.06 11.35
C VAL A 54 3.09 -7.36 10.68
N PRO A 55 3.91 -8.07 9.89
CA PRO A 55 5.03 -7.44 9.18
C PRO A 55 4.52 -6.53 8.07
N TYR A 56 4.63 -5.22 8.25
CA TYR A 56 4.16 -4.22 7.30
C TYR A 56 5.26 -3.75 6.35
N LEU A 57 4.92 -3.61 5.07
CA LEU A 57 5.75 -2.93 4.07
C LEU A 57 5.07 -1.62 3.65
N VAL A 58 5.68 -0.48 3.96
CA VAL A 58 5.06 0.82 3.68
C VAL A 58 5.35 1.24 2.24
N LYS A 59 4.30 1.36 1.44
CA LYS A 59 4.36 1.80 0.05
C LYS A 59 4.46 3.34 0.00
N LEU A 60 5.62 3.85 -0.39
CA LEU A 60 5.92 5.30 -0.36
C LEU A 60 5.20 6.09 -1.44
N ASN A 61 5.10 5.55 -2.65
CA ASN A 61 4.45 6.21 -3.78
C ASN A 61 3.22 5.44 -4.29
N SER A 62 2.29 6.14 -4.92
CA SER A 62 1.12 5.53 -5.59
C SER A 62 0.56 6.48 -6.64
N LYS A 63 -0.21 5.93 -7.59
CA LYS A 63 -1.01 6.72 -8.54
C LYS A 63 -2.36 6.06 -8.78
N SER A 64 -3.34 6.85 -9.22
CA SER A 64 -4.59 6.31 -9.76
C SER A 64 -4.39 5.77 -11.18
N HIS A 65 -5.43 5.14 -11.72
CA HIS A 65 -5.48 4.68 -13.11
C HIS A 65 -6.25 5.63 -14.03
N LEU A 66 -6.57 6.86 -13.57
CA LEU A 66 -7.42 7.81 -14.31
C LEU A 66 -6.73 8.34 -15.58
N VAL A 67 -5.49 8.82 -15.46
CA VAL A 67 -4.69 9.26 -16.61
C VAL A 67 -4.11 8.02 -17.29
N LYS A 68 -4.45 7.84 -18.58
CA LYS A 68 -4.00 6.68 -19.38
C LYS A 68 -2.69 7.01 -20.10
N THR A 69 -1.91 5.96 -20.39
CA THR A 69 -0.61 6.07 -21.08
C THR A 69 -0.69 6.79 -22.42
N ALA A 70 -1.78 6.61 -23.18
CA ALA A 70 -1.98 7.30 -24.45
C ALA A 70 -2.13 8.84 -24.31
N GLN A 71 -2.50 9.33 -23.12
CA GLN A 71 -2.60 10.76 -22.83
C GLN A 71 -1.29 11.32 -22.28
N ARG A 72 -0.65 10.58 -21.38
CA ARG A 72 0.60 10.98 -20.71
C ARG A 72 1.27 9.75 -20.10
N ASP A 73 2.60 9.76 -20.15
CA ASP A 73 3.41 8.73 -19.51
C ASP A 73 3.20 8.65 -17.99
N PRO A 74 3.31 7.45 -17.40
CA PRO A 74 2.98 7.25 -15.99
C PRO A 74 4.04 7.86 -15.09
N ILE A 75 3.59 8.58 -14.07
CA ILE A 75 4.41 9.09 -12.98
C ILE A 75 3.74 8.74 -11.65
N SER A 76 4.54 8.33 -10.67
CA SER A 76 4.12 8.03 -9.29
C SER A 76 5.21 8.50 -8.36
N GLN A 77 5.02 9.67 -7.73
CA GLN A 77 6.00 10.24 -6.81
C GLN A 77 5.69 9.85 -5.37
N ALA A 78 6.69 9.95 -4.50
CA ALA A 78 6.58 9.74 -3.07
C ALA A 78 5.43 10.59 -2.50
N LEU A 79 4.50 9.91 -1.81
CA LEU A 79 3.43 10.52 -1.04
C LEU A 79 3.85 10.71 0.43
N TRP A 80 4.85 9.95 0.86
CA TRP A 80 5.34 9.87 2.23
C TRP A 80 6.86 9.85 2.20
N ASP A 81 7.48 10.45 3.21
CA ASP A 81 8.92 10.40 3.41
C ASP A 81 9.30 9.35 4.46
N MET A 82 10.60 9.27 4.77
CA MET A 82 11.09 8.33 5.78
C MET A 82 10.71 8.73 7.21
N ASP A 83 10.49 10.02 7.50
CA ASP A 83 10.08 10.47 8.83
C ASP A 83 8.63 10.03 9.13
N ASP A 84 7.77 10.04 8.12
CA ASP A 84 6.42 9.45 8.19
C ASP A 84 6.47 7.95 8.51
N VAL A 85 7.35 7.20 7.83
CA VAL A 85 7.53 5.75 8.08
C VAL A 85 8.06 5.50 9.48
N MET A 86 9.07 6.27 9.91
CA MET A 86 9.65 6.13 11.25
C MET A 86 8.63 6.49 12.35
N SER A 87 7.68 7.37 12.07
CA SER A 87 6.59 7.66 12.98
C SER A 87 5.70 6.43 13.24
N LEU A 88 5.49 5.55 12.26
CA LEU A 88 4.79 4.27 12.48
C LEU A 88 5.60 3.34 13.39
N VAL A 89 6.91 3.23 13.13
CA VAL A 89 7.83 2.40 13.92
C VAL A 89 7.87 2.87 15.38
N HIS A 90 8.02 4.18 15.60
CA HIS A 90 8.03 4.77 16.95
C HIS A 90 6.70 4.58 17.69
N ASN A 91 5.60 4.41 16.96
CA ASN A 91 4.28 4.09 17.52
C ASN A 91 4.03 2.59 17.70
N GLY A 92 5.06 1.74 17.53
CA GLY A 92 5.01 0.31 17.83
C GLY A 92 4.47 -0.56 16.69
N ILE A 93 4.36 -0.03 15.47
CA ILE A 93 3.96 -0.81 14.29
C ILE A 93 5.18 -1.56 13.72
N ASN A 94 5.03 -2.86 13.46
CA ASN A 94 6.08 -3.72 12.90
C ASN A 94 6.33 -3.44 11.41
N VAL A 95 6.92 -2.30 11.08
CA VAL A 95 7.37 -1.99 9.72
C VAL A 95 8.69 -2.69 9.43
N VAL A 96 8.67 -3.60 8.46
CA VAL A 96 9.83 -4.42 8.09
C VAL A 96 10.47 -4.00 6.75
N GLY A 97 9.86 -3.04 6.05
CA GLY A 97 10.41 -2.50 4.81
C GLY A 97 9.58 -1.40 4.19
N ILE A 98 10.12 -0.85 3.11
CA ILE A 98 9.46 0.16 2.27
C ILE A 98 9.31 -0.37 0.84
N GLY A 99 8.31 0.14 0.13
CA GLY A 99 8.07 -0.18 -1.27
C GLY A 99 8.00 1.07 -2.12
N TYR A 100 8.63 1.03 -3.28
CA TYR A 100 8.57 2.09 -4.28
C TYR A 100 8.30 1.49 -5.67
N THR A 101 7.48 2.16 -6.48
CA THR A 101 7.19 1.75 -7.86
C THR A 101 7.88 2.70 -8.83
N VAL A 102 8.67 2.15 -9.75
CA VAL A 102 9.27 2.90 -10.84
C VAL A 102 8.68 2.40 -12.16
N TYR A 103 8.20 3.32 -13.01
CA TYR A 103 7.81 2.99 -14.38
C TYR A 103 8.99 3.20 -15.32
N ILE A 104 9.75 2.14 -15.56
CA ILE A 104 10.88 2.14 -16.50
C ILE A 104 10.38 2.39 -17.93
N GLY A 105 11.06 3.25 -18.67
CA GLY A 105 10.72 3.71 -20.02
C GLY A 105 9.75 4.89 -20.07
N SER A 106 9.22 5.34 -18.93
CA SER A 106 8.43 6.57 -18.83
C SER A 106 9.30 7.80 -19.09
N GLU A 107 8.75 8.84 -19.72
CA GLU A 107 9.36 10.18 -19.76
C GLU A 107 9.78 10.69 -18.36
N TYR A 108 9.13 10.20 -17.30
CA TYR A 108 9.38 10.55 -15.89
C TYR A 108 10.24 9.52 -15.14
N GLU A 109 10.86 8.55 -15.81
CA GLU A 109 11.70 7.51 -15.18
C GLU A 109 12.74 8.12 -14.25
N HIS A 110 13.44 9.16 -14.73
CA HIS A 110 14.51 9.83 -13.99
C HIS A 110 14.02 10.47 -12.68
N GLU A 111 12.80 11.00 -12.64
CA GLU A 111 12.21 11.56 -11.42
C GLU A 111 11.96 10.45 -10.39
N MET A 112 11.37 9.33 -10.83
CA MET A 112 11.09 8.19 -9.96
C MET A 112 12.36 7.48 -9.48
N LEU A 113 13.41 7.38 -10.31
CA LEU A 113 14.71 6.84 -9.92
C LEU A 113 15.47 7.76 -8.96
N THR A 114 15.23 9.07 -9.01
CA THR A 114 15.84 10.02 -8.07
C THR A 114 15.24 9.90 -6.67
N GLU A 115 13.95 9.54 -6.59
CA GLU A 115 13.25 9.36 -5.31
C GLU A 115 13.47 7.98 -4.67
N ALA A 116 13.77 6.94 -5.46
CA ALA A 116 13.89 5.54 -5.02
C ALA A 116 15.27 5.22 -4.41
#